data_AF-A0A7S3ND77-F1
#
_entry.id   AF-A0A7S3ND77-F1
#
_cell.length_a   1.000
_cell.length_b   1.000
_cell.length_c   1.000
_cell.angle_alpha   90.00
_cell.angle_beta   90.00
_cell.angle_gamma   90.00
#
_symmetry.space_group_name_H-M   'P 1'
#
loop_
_entity.id
_entity.type
_entity.pdbx_description
1 polymer ?
#
loop_
_entity_poly.entity_id
_entity_poly.type
_entity_poly.pdbx_seq_one_letter_code
_entity_poly.pdbx_strand_id
1 'polypeptide(L)'
;TDHYTRSRYIHDSVDAQVFGVLLGMQEGKNIQILHCFETTYDEEQKTIDKHFTNRRLNSFSKMFPEFEFIGWYSTCTTESDSEINDWESAVNKQFEVFSENPLFLKMNVSLELREKLEKEGVTKRMPITIYEKNQDKELIKCKYVVEPQETERIALDDAKKDISSTRDKSQLSVNLVTTLNSIKLLRKNIIALINIIKNVPEIRKNHEIIRQLASICNRLPLVSNKAEYSQELFTEYSDIILINQLGVLNKAIEQIHDFNTHKTIKNIDELFI
;
A
#
# COMPACT_ATOMS: atom_id res chain seq x y z
N THR A 1 -3.92 -2.15 -14.21
CA THR A 1 -2.77 -2.66 -14.98
C THR A 1 -3.23 -3.47 -16.18
N ASP A 2 -4.10 -4.47 -16.02
CA ASP A 2 -4.67 -5.25 -17.14
C ASP A 2 -5.23 -4.37 -18.27
N HIS A 3 -6.10 -3.42 -17.92
CA HIS A 3 -6.70 -2.48 -18.88
C HIS A 3 -5.63 -1.69 -19.67
N TYR A 4 -4.56 -1.24 -19.02
CA TYR A 4 -3.45 -0.56 -19.69
C TYR A 4 -2.71 -1.47 -20.66
N THR A 5 -2.36 -2.69 -20.24
CA THR A 5 -1.65 -3.66 -21.09
C THR A 5 -2.47 -4.03 -22.32
N ARG A 6 -3.79 -4.21 -22.15
CA ARG A 6 -4.71 -4.47 -23.25
C ARG A 6 -4.80 -3.29 -24.21
N SER A 7 -4.99 -2.07 -23.71
CA SER A 7 -5.05 -0.85 -24.52
C SER A 7 -3.77 -0.67 -25.34
N ARG A 8 -2.61 -0.83 -24.70
CA ARG A 8 -1.30 -0.77 -25.35
C ARG A 8 -1.16 -1.79 -26.49
N TYR A 9 -1.69 -2.99 -26.31
CA TYR A 9 -1.66 -4.01 -27.37
C TYR A 9 -2.58 -3.68 -28.55
N ILE A 10 -3.75 -3.09 -28.28
CA ILE A 10 -4.74 -2.74 -29.32
C ILE A 10 -4.28 -1.53 -30.14
N HIS A 11 -3.77 -0.50 -29.47
CA HIS A 11 -3.43 0.77 -30.11
C HIS A 11 -1.95 0.88 -30.53
N ASP A 12 -1.14 -0.13 -30.21
CA ASP A 12 0.32 -0.18 -30.45
C ASP A 12 1.05 1.11 -30.02
N SER A 13 0.52 1.77 -28.99
CA SER A 13 1.00 3.06 -28.51
C SER A 13 1.60 2.91 -27.11
N VAL A 14 2.82 3.43 -26.95
CA VAL A 14 3.58 3.36 -25.69
C VAL A 14 2.99 4.31 -24.64
N ASP A 15 2.31 5.37 -25.08
CA ASP A 15 1.71 6.43 -24.25
C ASP A 15 0.19 6.33 -24.11
N ALA A 16 -0.37 5.11 -24.24
CA ALA A 16 -1.80 4.90 -24.09
C ALA A 16 -2.30 5.38 -22.71
N GLN A 17 -3.07 6.48 -22.69
CA GLN A 17 -3.77 6.92 -21.48
C GLN A 17 -5.09 6.20 -21.35
N VAL A 18 -5.34 5.68 -20.16
CA VAL A 18 -6.46 4.79 -19.90
C VAL A 18 -7.27 5.33 -18.74
N PHE A 19 -8.58 5.39 -18.96
CA PHE A 19 -9.54 5.93 -18.02
C PHE A 19 -10.48 4.85 -17.51
N GLY A 20 -10.90 5.00 -16.26
CA GLY A 20 -11.94 4.15 -15.73
C GLY A 20 -12.57 4.70 -14.47
N VAL A 21 -13.60 4.00 -14.04
CA VAL A 21 -14.43 4.35 -12.90
C VAL A 21 -14.10 3.46 -11.72
N LEU A 22 -14.11 4.03 -10.52
CA LEU A 22 -13.90 3.38 -9.24
C LEU A 22 -15.23 3.20 -8.51
N LEU A 23 -15.43 1.99 -8.03
CA LEU A 23 -16.58 1.55 -7.27
C LEU A 23 -16.14 1.05 -5.90
N GLY A 24 -17.02 1.20 -4.92
CA GLY A 24 -16.83 0.56 -3.63
C GLY A 24 -17.83 1.05 -2.61
N MET A 25 -17.45 1.00 -1.33
CA MET A 25 -18.33 1.30 -0.22
C MET A 25 -17.87 2.56 0.51
N GLN A 26 -18.84 3.37 0.93
CA GLN A 26 -18.58 4.54 1.77
C GLN A 26 -19.31 4.39 3.11
N GLU A 27 -18.55 4.21 4.18
CA GLU A 27 -19.05 4.18 5.55
C GLU A 27 -18.62 5.46 6.28
N GLY A 28 -19.46 6.50 6.19
CA GLY A 28 -19.18 7.80 6.76
C GLY A 28 -17.94 8.46 6.14
N LYS A 29 -16.83 8.48 6.88
CA LYS A 29 -15.54 9.04 6.43
C LYS A 29 -14.58 7.99 5.88
N ASN A 30 -14.91 6.71 6.02
CA ASN A 30 -14.08 5.62 5.52
C ASN A 30 -14.57 5.26 4.12
N ILE A 31 -13.68 5.43 3.14
CA ILE A 31 -13.94 5.11 1.74
C ILE A 31 -13.13 3.87 1.38
N GLN A 32 -13.82 2.81 0.95
CA GLN A 32 -13.20 1.57 0.52
C GLN A 32 -13.38 1.41 -0.99
N ILE A 33 -12.28 1.46 -1.74
CA ILE A 33 -12.28 1.22 -3.18
C ILE A 33 -12.13 -0.28 -3.39
N LEU A 34 -13.16 -0.94 -3.95
CA LEU A 34 -13.22 -2.40 -4.07
C LEU A 34 -13.15 -2.86 -5.52
N HIS A 35 -13.78 -2.13 -6.43
CA HIS A 35 -13.86 -2.52 -7.83
C HIS A 35 -13.63 -1.36 -8.78
N CYS A 36 -13.29 -1.67 -10.02
CA CYS A 36 -13.12 -0.68 -11.06
C CYS A 36 -13.48 -1.25 -12.42
N PHE A 37 -13.92 -0.38 -13.33
CA PHE A 37 -14.22 -0.76 -14.71
C PHE A 37 -13.73 0.31 -15.68
N GLU A 38 -13.55 -0.06 -16.94
CA GLU A 38 -13.06 0.83 -18.00
C GLU A 38 -14.12 1.83 -18.46
N THR A 39 -13.68 3.04 -18.81
CA THR A 39 -14.52 4.00 -19.53
C THR A 39 -13.74 4.54 -20.73
N THR A 40 -14.46 4.87 -21.78
CA THR A 40 -13.88 5.56 -22.94
C THR A 40 -13.82 7.06 -22.67
N TYR A 41 -12.72 7.66 -23.08
CA TYR A 41 -12.50 9.09 -23.10
C TYR A 41 -12.34 9.50 -24.56
N ASP A 42 -13.17 10.44 -25.01
CA ASP A 42 -13.05 11.02 -26.34
C ASP A 42 -12.04 12.17 -26.29
N GLU A 43 -10.87 11.96 -26.91
CA GLU A 43 -9.79 12.96 -26.94
C GLU A 43 -10.16 14.22 -27.74
N GLU A 44 -11.02 14.08 -28.77
CA GLU A 44 -11.40 15.21 -29.63
C GLU A 44 -12.37 16.14 -28.90
N GLN A 45 -13.37 15.57 -28.23
CA GLN A 45 -14.35 16.34 -27.47
C GLN A 45 -13.92 16.62 -26.03
N LYS A 46 -12.82 15.99 -25.56
CA LYS A 46 -12.36 16.00 -24.17
C LYS A 46 -13.46 15.62 -23.18
N THR A 47 -14.31 14.68 -23.57
CA THR A 47 -15.47 14.26 -22.78
C THR A 47 -15.50 12.76 -22.55
N ILE A 48 -16.05 12.38 -21.40
CA ILE A 48 -16.30 10.98 -21.06
C ILE A 48 -17.67 10.56 -21.57
N ASP A 49 -17.79 9.30 -22.02
CA ASP A 49 -19.08 8.70 -22.35
C ASP A 49 -19.91 8.48 -21.07
N LYS A 50 -20.71 9.50 -20.72
CA LYS A 50 -21.64 9.46 -19.58
C LYS A 50 -22.72 8.39 -19.74
N HIS A 51 -23.16 8.11 -20.97
CA HIS A 51 -24.21 7.13 -21.23
C HIS A 51 -23.71 5.70 -21.01
N PHE A 52 -22.50 5.38 -21.49
CA PHE A 52 -21.87 4.10 -21.20
C PHE A 52 -21.60 3.93 -19.71
N THR A 53 -21.05 4.95 -19.06
CA THR A 53 -20.76 4.94 -17.62
C THR A 53 -22.03 4.67 -16.81
N ASN A 54 -23.13 5.38 -17.09
CA ASN A 54 -24.39 5.19 -16.38
C ASN A 54 -25.01 3.80 -16.63
N ARG A 55 -24.93 3.26 -17.86
CA ARG A 55 -25.38 1.88 -18.13
C ARG A 55 -24.59 0.85 -17.34
N ARG A 56 -23.26 1.00 -17.25
CA ARG A 56 -22.39 0.13 -16.45
C ARG A 56 -22.67 0.26 -14.96
N LEU A 57 -22.80 1.48 -14.44
CA LEU A 57 -23.16 1.74 -13.04
C LEU A 57 -24.48 1.07 -12.65
N ASN A 58 -25.53 1.23 -13.47
CA ASN A 58 -26.83 0.59 -13.23
C ASN A 58 -26.75 -0.95 -13.28
N SER A 59 -25.83 -1.50 -14.06
CA SER A 59 -25.63 -2.96 -14.11
C SER A 59 -24.94 -3.47 -12.84
N PHE A 60 -23.92 -2.76 -12.38
CA PHE A 60 -23.22 -3.08 -11.13
C PHE A 60 -24.10 -2.89 -9.91
N SER A 61 -24.87 -1.80 -9.83
CA SER A 61 -25.81 -1.56 -8.73
C SER A 61 -26.87 -2.68 -8.60
N LYS A 62 -27.26 -3.32 -9.71
CA LYS A 62 -28.16 -4.50 -9.68
C LYS A 62 -27.49 -5.76 -9.14
N MET A 63 -26.20 -5.96 -9.40
CA MET A 63 -25.47 -7.16 -8.96
C MET A 63 -24.92 -7.00 -7.54
N PHE A 64 -24.49 -5.79 -7.18
CA PHE A 64 -23.88 -5.42 -5.91
C PHE A 64 -24.50 -4.09 -5.43
N PRO A 65 -25.63 -4.13 -4.71
CA PRO A 65 -26.33 -2.93 -4.26
C PRO A 65 -25.52 -2.08 -3.27
N GLU A 66 -24.55 -2.68 -2.60
CA GLU A 66 -23.67 -2.02 -1.62
C GLU A 66 -22.58 -1.16 -2.29
N PHE A 67 -22.36 -1.32 -3.60
CA PHE A 67 -21.34 -0.57 -4.31
C PHE A 67 -21.89 0.73 -4.88
N GLU A 68 -21.22 1.82 -4.51
CA GLU A 68 -21.48 3.15 -4.99
C GLU A 68 -20.33 3.66 -5.86
N PHE A 69 -20.61 4.71 -6.63
CA PHE A 69 -19.60 5.42 -7.39
C PHE A 69 -18.73 6.26 -6.44
N ILE A 70 -17.44 5.93 -6.35
CA ILE A 70 -16.49 6.63 -5.48
C ILE A 70 -15.67 7.64 -6.28
N GLY A 71 -15.34 7.33 -7.54
CA GLY A 71 -14.44 8.17 -8.30
C GLY A 71 -13.97 7.56 -9.61
N TRP A 72 -12.79 7.96 -10.05
CA TRP A 72 -12.22 7.55 -11.33
C TRP A 72 -10.71 7.38 -11.23
N TYR A 73 -10.15 6.63 -12.17
CA TYR A 73 -8.71 6.45 -12.28
C TYR A 73 -8.19 6.83 -13.66
N SER A 74 -6.92 7.23 -13.69
CA SER A 74 -6.16 7.48 -14.91
C SER A 74 -4.77 6.87 -14.82
N THR A 75 -4.21 6.48 -15.97
CA THR A 75 -2.83 6.04 -16.09
C THR A 75 -1.93 7.15 -16.62
N CYS A 76 -0.75 7.29 -16.02
CA CYS A 76 0.27 8.24 -16.44
C CYS A 76 1.59 7.51 -16.72
N THR A 77 2.30 7.92 -17.78
CA THR A 77 3.56 7.33 -18.23
C THR A 77 4.80 8.16 -17.87
N THR A 78 4.67 9.42 -17.46
CA THR A 78 5.80 10.33 -17.21
C THR A 78 5.96 10.73 -15.72
N GLU A 79 7.20 10.96 -15.28
CA GLU A 79 7.54 11.43 -13.92
C GLU A 79 7.17 12.92 -13.69
N SER A 80 7.16 13.70 -14.77
CA SER A 80 6.86 15.14 -14.77
C SER A 80 5.40 15.45 -14.41
N ASP A 81 4.51 14.48 -14.58
CA ASP A 81 3.08 14.56 -14.29
C ASP A 81 2.73 14.23 -12.82
N SER A 82 3.67 14.36 -11.88
CA SER A 82 3.35 14.18 -10.45
C SER A 82 2.48 15.30 -9.86
N GLU A 83 2.32 16.38 -10.63
CA GLU A 83 1.41 17.50 -10.42
C GLU A 83 0.09 17.27 -11.19
N ILE A 84 -0.98 17.88 -10.70
CA ILE A 84 -2.30 17.79 -11.32
C ILE A 84 -2.31 18.66 -12.56
N ASN A 85 -2.64 18.07 -13.70
CA ASN A 85 -2.80 18.83 -14.93
C ASN A 85 -4.19 19.49 -15.00
N ASP A 86 -4.29 20.64 -15.68
CA ASP A 86 -5.56 21.36 -15.83
C ASP A 86 -6.67 20.50 -16.44
N TRP A 87 -6.30 19.58 -17.34
CA TRP A 87 -7.23 18.66 -17.97
C TRP A 87 -7.76 17.62 -16.97
N GLU A 88 -6.97 17.18 -15.98
CA GLU A 88 -7.41 16.24 -14.94
C GLU A 88 -8.48 16.88 -14.06
N SER A 89 -8.31 18.17 -13.73
CA SER A 89 -9.34 18.96 -13.03
C SER A 89 -10.62 19.11 -13.86
N ALA A 90 -10.49 19.30 -15.18
CA ALA A 90 -11.64 19.38 -16.08
C ALA A 90 -12.40 18.05 -16.17
N VAL A 91 -11.69 16.92 -16.23
CA VAL A 91 -12.27 15.57 -16.23
C VAL A 91 -12.93 15.27 -14.88
N ASN A 92 -12.29 15.64 -13.76
CA ASN A 92 -12.87 15.46 -12.44
C ASN A 92 -14.23 16.15 -12.30
N LYS A 93 -14.38 17.37 -12.86
CA LYS A 93 -15.65 18.10 -12.91
C LYS A 93 -16.73 17.39 -13.73
N GLN A 94 -16.37 16.59 -14.72
CA GLN A 94 -17.36 15.81 -15.48
C GLN A 94 -17.94 14.66 -14.66
N PHE A 95 -17.14 14.10 -13.75
CA PHE A 95 -17.57 13.04 -12.84
C PHE A 95 -18.37 13.55 -11.64
N GLU A 96 -18.37 14.86 -11.36
CA GLU A 96 -19.22 15.48 -10.33
C GLU A 96 -20.72 15.30 -10.59
N VAL A 97 -21.11 14.87 -11.80
CA VAL A 97 -22.48 14.49 -12.13
C VAL A 97 -22.92 13.21 -11.39
N PHE A 98 -21.97 12.33 -11.05
CA PHE A 98 -22.26 11.04 -10.42
C PHE A 98 -22.08 11.03 -8.90
N SER A 99 -21.18 11.85 -8.36
CA SER A 99 -20.97 12.04 -6.91
C SER A 99 -20.50 13.46 -6.61
N GLU A 100 -20.84 13.97 -5.43
CA GLU A 100 -20.49 15.33 -5.00
C GLU A 100 -18.96 15.55 -4.88
N ASN A 101 -18.21 14.50 -4.52
CA ASN A 101 -16.76 14.55 -4.37
C ASN A 101 -16.11 13.28 -4.94
N PRO A 102 -15.91 13.20 -6.27
CA PRO A 102 -15.25 12.04 -6.87
C PRO A 102 -13.76 12.01 -6.50
N LEU A 103 -13.29 10.84 -6.05
CA LEU A 103 -11.86 10.61 -5.84
C LEU A 103 -11.15 10.41 -7.19
N PHE A 104 -9.94 10.96 -7.31
CA PHE A 104 -9.09 10.76 -8.47
C PHE A 104 -7.90 9.88 -8.12
N LEU A 105 -7.78 8.71 -8.76
CA LEU A 105 -6.66 7.80 -8.60
C LEU A 105 -5.74 7.88 -9.81
N LYS A 106 -4.52 8.38 -9.61
CA LYS A 106 -3.46 8.42 -10.62
C LYS A 106 -2.54 7.23 -10.42
N MET A 107 -2.51 6.34 -11.41
CA MET A 107 -1.59 5.21 -11.45
C MET A 107 -0.42 5.53 -12.38
N ASN A 108 0.80 5.44 -11.87
CA ASN A 108 2.00 5.60 -12.69
C ASN A 108 2.42 4.24 -13.25
N VAL A 109 2.53 4.13 -14.57
CA VAL A 109 2.84 2.87 -15.28
C VAL A 109 4.25 2.90 -15.89
N SER A 110 5.05 3.94 -15.60
CA SER A 110 6.41 4.06 -16.14
C SER A 110 7.31 2.91 -15.70
N LEU A 111 7.94 2.26 -16.68
CA LEU A 111 8.94 1.21 -16.47
C LEU A 111 10.24 1.77 -15.86
N GLU A 112 10.59 3.01 -16.19
CA GLU A 112 11.79 3.69 -15.66
C GLU A 112 11.69 3.93 -14.15
N LEU A 113 10.50 4.32 -13.68
CA LEU A 113 10.23 4.44 -12.25
C LEU A 113 10.35 3.10 -11.53
N ARG A 114 9.87 2.02 -12.16
CA ARG A 114 9.98 0.67 -11.59
C ARG A 114 11.45 0.27 -11.43
N GLU A 115 12.27 0.49 -12.46
CA GLU A 115 13.70 0.19 -12.40
C GLU A 115 14.46 1.09 -11.42
N LYS A 116 14.12 2.39 -11.33
CA LYS A 116 14.72 3.31 -10.34
C LYS A 116 14.34 2.92 -8.91
N LEU A 117 13.08 2.56 -8.65
CA LEU A 117 12.60 2.11 -7.35
C LEU A 117 13.24 0.79 -6.91
N GLU A 118 13.45 -0.12 -7.85
CA GLU A 118 14.19 -1.37 -7.64
C GLU A 118 15.68 -1.10 -7.31
N LYS A 119 16.33 -0.18 -8.03
CA LYS A 119 17.75 0.21 -7.82
C LYS A 119 17.98 0.99 -6.53
N GLU A 120 17.03 1.82 -6.09
CA GLU A 120 17.14 2.57 -4.83
C GLU A 120 16.84 1.72 -3.57
N GLY A 121 16.50 0.44 -3.74
CA GLY A 121 16.07 -0.43 -2.63
C GLY A 121 14.78 0.05 -1.94
N VAL A 122 14.06 0.99 -2.56
CA VAL A 122 12.75 1.48 -2.12
C VAL A 122 11.69 0.70 -2.87
N THR A 123 11.63 -0.60 -2.59
CA THR A 123 10.67 -1.54 -3.19
C THR A 123 9.21 -1.32 -2.75
N LYS A 124 8.83 -0.16 -2.21
CA LYS A 124 7.67 -0.13 -1.30
C LYS A 124 6.78 1.12 -1.32
N ARG A 125 6.77 1.90 -2.40
CA ARG A 125 5.62 2.76 -2.67
C ARG A 125 4.88 2.20 -3.86
N MET A 126 3.61 1.86 -3.63
CA MET A 126 2.71 1.53 -4.72
C MET A 126 2.69 2.72 -5.68
N PRO A 127 2.71 2.49 -7.00
CA PRO A 127 2.73 3.56 -7.99
C PRO A 127 1.33 4.18 -8.16
N ILE A 128 0.68 4.48 -7.04
CA ILE A 128 -0.68 4.97 -6.95
C ILE A 128 -0.67 6.22 -6.07
N THR A 129 -1.28 7.29 -6.56
CA THR A 129 -1.54 8.51 -5.81
C THR A 129 -3.03 8.81 -5.90
N ILE A 130 -3.66 9.06 -4.75
CA ILE A 130 -5.08 9.39 -4.67
C ILE A 130 -5.20 10.88 -4.37
N TYR A 131 -6.13 11.54 -5.05
CA TYR A 131 -6.45 12.95 -4.89
C TYR A 131 -7.93 13.12 -4.55
N GLU A 132 -8.21 14.10 -3.70
CA GLU A 132 -9.55 14.52 -3.31
C GLU A 132 -9.70 16.02 -3.54
N LYS A 133 -10.92 16.48 -3.83
CA LYS A 133 -11.19 17.90 -4.03
C LYS A 133 -11.37 18.62 -2.69
N ASN A 134 -10.58 19.66 -2.45
CA ASN A 134 -10.75 20.56 -1.31
C ASN A 134 -11.84 21.62 -1.57
N GLN A 135 -12.24 22.35 -0.54
CA GLN A 135 -13.22 23.44 -0.60
C GLN A 135 -12.86 24.50 -1.66
N ASP A 136 -11.57 24.76 -1.86
CA ASP A 136 -11.03 25.67 -2.89
C ASP A 136 -11.02 25.09 -4.31
N LYS A 137 -11.63 23.91 -4.52
CA LYS A 137 -11.69 23.16 -5.79
C LYS A 137 -10.34 22.66 -6.32
N GLU A 138 -9.29 22.74 -5.51
CA GLU A 138 -7.99 22.15 -5.79
C GLU A 138 -7.97 20.66 -5.40
N LEU A 139 -7.25 19.86 -6.19
CA LEU A 139 -7.05 18.44 -5.91
C LEU A 139 -5.87 18.27 -4.95
N ILE A 140 -6.11 17.68 -3.78
CA ILE A 140 -5.11 17.47 -2.73
C ILE A 140 -4.81 15.98 -2.59
N LYS A 141 -3.53 15.64 -2.36
CA LYS A 141 -3.10 14.25 -2.17
C LYS A 141 -3.65 13.68 -0.86
N CYS A 142 -4.35 12.55 -0.96
CA CYS A 142 -4.89 11.82 0.18
C CYS A 142 -3.99 10.67 0.62
N LYS A 143 -4.01 10.40 1.92
CA LYS A 143 -3.35 9.22 2.49
C LYS A 143 -4.26 8.02 2.26
N TYR A 144 -3.66 6.90 1.89
CA TYR A 144 -4.37 5.64 1.69
C TYR A 144 -3.63 4.50 2.37
N VAL A 145 -4.39 3.46 2.70
CA VAL A 145 -3.88 2.18 3.18
C VAL A 145 -4.46 1.12 2.25
N VAL A 146 -3.63 0.17 1.83
CA VAL A 146 -4.07 -0.99 1.04
C VAL A 146 -4.28 -2.13 2.00
N GLU A 147 -5.53 -2.48 2.24
CA GLU A 147 -5.92 -3.60 3.08
C GLU A 147 -6.50 -4.70 2.19
N PRO A 148 -5.84 -5.86 2.05
CA PRO A 148 -6.42 -6.96 1.30
C PRO A 148 -7.58 -7.57 2.09
N GLN A 149 -8.67 -7.91 1.40
CA GLN A 149 -9.74 -8.70 1.99
C GLN A 149 -9.24 -10.11 2.35
N GLU A 150 -9.85 -10.81 3.30
CA GLU A 150 -9.40 -12.14 3.74
C GLU A 150 -9.19 -13.14 2.58
N THR A 151 -10.15 -13.22 1.66
CA THR A 151 -10.05 -14.07 0.47
C THR A 151 -8.91 -13.64 -0.46
N GLU A 152 -8.74 -12.33 -0.63
CA GLU A 152 -7.65 -11.75 -1.42
C GLU A 152 -6.28 -12.02 -0.76
N ARG A 153 -6.19 -11.90 0.57
CA ARG A 153 -4.97 -12.18 1.35
C ARG A 153 -4.49 -13.60 1.10
N ILE A 154 -5.40 -14.58 1.17
CA ILE A 154 -5.07 -15.99 0.93
C ILE A 154 -4.57 -16.19 -0.51
N ALA A 155 -5.28 -15.62 -1.50
CA ALA A 155 -4.89 -15.72 -2.91
C ALA A 155 -3.53 -15.05 -3.19
N LEU A 156 -3.29 -13.88 -2.58
CA LEU A 156 -2.03 -13.16 -2.69
C LEU A 156 -0.87 -13.91 -2.03
N ASP A 157 -1.10 -14.51 -0.87
CA ASP A 157 -0.09 -15.30 -0.18
C ASP A 157 0.28 -16.54 -0.98
N ASP A 158 -0.66 -17.14 -1.70
CA ASP A 158 -0.37 -18.25 -2.60
C ASP A 158 0.41 -17.80 -3.84
N ALA A 159 -0.04 -16.75 -4.52
CA ALA A 159 0.66 -16.18 -5.68
C ALA A 159 2.11 -15.75 -5.35
N LYS A 160 2.36 -15.24 -4.13
CA LYS A 160 3.70 -14.87 -3.67
C LYS A 160 4.62 -16.06 -3.45
N LYS A 161 4.09 -17.25 -3.12
CA LYS A 161 4.91 -18.46 -2.93
C LYS A 161 5.58 -18.89 -4.23
N ASP A 162 4.95 -18.64 -5.38
CA ASP A 162 5.50 -19.02 -6.69
C ASP A 162 6.53 -18.01 -7.21
N ILE A 163 6.39 -16.74 -6.84
CA ILE A 163 7.27 -15.65 -7.32
C ILE A 163 8.54 -15.51 -6.46
N SER A 164 8.50 -15.99 -5.22
CA SER A 164 9.56 -15.76 -4.27
C SER A 164 10.21 -17.06 -3.81
N SER A 165 11.55 -17.06 -3.71
CA SER A 165 12.35 -18.05 -2.99
C SER A 165 12.11 -17.98 -1.47
N THR A 166 10.84 -17.85 -1.06
CA THR A 166 10.37 -17.66 0.32
C THR A 166 9.80 -18.95 0.89
N ARG A 167 9.70 -20.04 0.09
CA ARG A 167 9.33 -21.37 0.62
C ARG A 167 10.22 -21.78 1.81
N ASP A 168 11.47 -21.27 1.86
CA ASP A 168 12.45 -21.54 2.93
C ASP A 168 12.74 -20.35 3.87
N LYS A 169 12.05 -19.20 3.74
CA LYS A 169 12.31 -18.03 4.58
C LYS A 169 11.43 -18.05 5.82
N SER A 170 12.06 -18.17 6.99
CA SER A 170 11.37 -18.06 8.28
C SER A 170 10.58 -16.76 8.39
N GLN A 171 9.40 -16.81 9.01
CA GLN A 171 8.60 -15.62 9.34
C GLN A 171 9.42 -14.54 10.08
N LEU A 172 10.39 -14.96 10.91
CA LEU A 172 11.32 -14.06 11.58
C LEU A 172 12.16 -13.25 10.58
N SER A 173 12.65 -13.89 9.51
CA SER A 173 13.45 -13.21 8.49
C SER A 173 12.63 -12.16 7.73
N VAL A 174 11.36 -12.46 7.44
CA VAL A 174 10.42 -11.51 6.80
C VAL A 174 10.15 -10.32 7.72
N ASN A 175 9.94 -10.57 9.02
CA ASN A 175 9.72 -9.53 10.01
C ASN A 175 10.96 -8.64 10.17
N LEU A 176 12.16 -9.22 10.28
CA LEU A 176 13.42 -8.48 10.38
C LEU A 176 13.70 -7.65 9.12
N VAL A 177 13.47 -8.20 7.93
CA VAL A 177 13.60 -7.44 6.68
C VAL A 177 12.62 -6.27 6.66
N THR A 178 11.40 -6.46 7.14
CA THR A 178 10.39 -5.40 7.21
C THR A 178 10.78 -4.29 8.17
N THR A 179 11.25 -4.60 9.38
CA THR A 179 11.70 -3.59 10.36
C THR A 179 12.93 -2.83 9.85
N LEU A 180 13.90 -3.53 9.26
CA LEU A 180 15.08 -2.91 8.65
C LEU A 180 14.70 -1.96 7.51
N ASN A 181 13.74 -2.34 6.66
CA ASN A 181 13.26 -1.48 5.58
C ASN A 181 12.54 -0.24 6.11
N SER A 182 11.75 -0.36 7.17
CA SER A 182 11.12 0.78 7.85
C SER A 182 12.16 1.76 8.42
N ILE A 183 13.24 1.25 9.03
CA ILE A 183 14.36 2.07 9.53
C ILE A 183 15.09 2.77 8.37
N LYS A 184 15.38 2.05 7.29
CA LYS A 184 16.01 2.63 6.08
C LYS A 184 15.15 3.75 5.49
N LEU A 185 13.84 3.55 5.42
CA LEU A 185 12.89 4.56 4.92
C LEU A 185 12.85 5.79 5.81
N LEU A 186 12.78 5.62 7.13
CA LEU A 186 12.83 6.73 8.08
C LEU A 186 14.13 7.53 7.92
N ARG A 187 15.27 6.85 7.82
CA ARG A 187 16.56 7.50 7.58
C ARG A 187 16.58 8.28 6.26
N LYS A 188 16.07 7.70 5.16
CA LYS A 188 15.96 8.38 3.86
C LYS A 188 15.10 9.63 3.96
N ASN A 189 13.96 9.56 4.64
CA ASN A 189 13.05 10.69 4.83
C ASN A 189 13.69 11.80 5.68
N ILE A 190 14.38 11.45 6.77
CA ILE A 190 15.10 12.43 7.61
C ILE A 190 16.19 13.13 6.81
N ILE A 191 16.98 12.39 6.03
CA ILE A 191 18.02 12.97 5.18
C ILE A 191 17.42 13.89 4.12
N ALA A 192 16.34 13.45 3.44
CA ALA A 192 15.64 14.27 2.45
C ALA A 192 15.11 15.57 3.07
N LEU A 193 14.52 15.49 4.27
CA LEU A 193 14.02 16.65 5.00
C LEU A 193 15.15 17.62 5.37
N ILE A 194 16.29 17.12 5.86
CA ILE A 194 17.47 17.94 6.15
C ILE A 194 17.99 18.62 4.87
N ASN A 195 18.02 17.90 3.76
CA ASN A 195 18.46 18.46 2.47
C ASN A 195 17.51 19.56 1.97
N ILE A 196 16.20 19.37 2.11
CA ILE A 196 15.19 20.37 1.74
C ILE A 196 15.37 21.66 2.56
N ILE A 197 15.56 21.54 3.88
CA ILE A 197 15.79 22.71 4.77
C ILE A 197 17.11 23.44 4.46
N LYS A 198 18.15 22.71 4.04
CA LYS A 198 19.44 23.29 3.69
C LYS A 198 19.40 24.00 2.34
N ASN A 199 18.76 23.41 1.34
CA ASN A 199 18.83 23.86 -0.05
C ASN A 199 17.75 24.89 -0.42
N VAL A 200 16.62 24.91 0.27
CA VAL A 200 15.49 25.80 -0.07
C VAL A 200 15.35 26.92 0.99
N PRO A 201 15.86 28.14 0.73
CA PRO A 201 15.81 29.24 1.68
C PRO A 201 14.38 29.78 1.92
N GLU A 202 13.44 29.54 1.00
CA GLU A 202 12.03 29.94 1.15
C GLU A 202 11.30 29.14 2.24
N ILE A 203 11.59 27.84 2.37
CA ILE A 203 11.04 26.98 3.43
C ILE A 203 11.54 27.44 4.80
N ARG A 204 12.75 28.00 4.88
CA ARG A 204 13.28 28.58 6.12
C ARG A 204 12.55 29.86 6.55
N LYS A 205 11.87 30.54 5.64
CA LYS A 205 11.06 31.73 5.95
C LYS A 205 9.64 31.36 6.40
N ASN A 206 9.17 30.16 6.04
CA ASN A 206 7.87 29.70 6.49
C ASN A 206 7.92 29.26 7.97
N HIS A 207 7.39 30.13 8.84
CA HIS A 207 7.35 29.92 10.27
C HIS A 207 6.49 28.72 10.70
N GLU A 208 5.50 28.31 9.89
CA GLU A 208 4.63 27.19 10.22
C GLU A 208 5.39 25.86 10.18
N ILE A 209 6.15 25.62 9.11
CA ILE A 209 6.94 24.40 8.91
C ILE A 209 8.03 24.29 9.98
N ILE A 210 8.73 25.39 10.27
CA ILE A 210 9.75 25.42 11.32
C ILE A 210 9.15 25.13 12.69
N ARG A 211 7.96 25.67 12.99
CA ARG A 211 7.28 25.40 14.27
C ARG A 211 6.90 23.94 14.40
N GLN A 212 6.38 23.32 13.34
CA GLN A 212 6.07 21.90 13.32
C GLN A 212 7.33 21.05 13.52
N LEU A 213 8.42 21.37 12.83
CA LEU A 213 9.71 20.70 13.00
C LEU A 213 10.27 20.85 14.41
N ALA A 214 10.22 22.04 14.99
CA ALA A 214 10.61 22.28 16.37
C ALA A 214 9.76 21.47 17.35
N SER A 215 8.44 21.36 17.10
CA SER A 215 7.57 20.49 17.91
C SER A 215 7.99 19.02 17.82
N ILE A 216 8.34 18.53 16.63
CA ILE A 216 8.82 17.15 16.44
C ILE A 216 10.15 16.94 17.18
N CYS A 217 11.10 17.86 17.03
CA CYS A 217 12.39 17.79 17.73
C CYS A 217 12.22 17.85 19.25
N ASN A 218 11.31 18.67 19.76
CA ASN A 218 11.05 18.80 21.19
C ASN A 218 10.25 17.61 21.76
N ARG A 219 9.58 16.82 20.90
CA ARG A 219 8.96 15.54 21.28
C ARG A 219 9.95 14.38 21.33
N LEU A 220 11.20 14.60 20.90
CA LEU A 220 12.30 13.67 21.09
C LEU A 220 13.04 14.07 22.39
N PRO A 221 13.27 13.18 23.37
CA PRO A 221 12.94 11.76 23.45
C PRO A 221 11.50 11.48 23.92
N LEU A 222 10.83 10.51 23.28
CA LEU A 222 9.44 10.11 23.58
C LEU A 222 9.23 9.58 25.00
N VAL A 223 10.31 9.19 25.67
CA VAL A 223 10.29 8.58 27.00
C VAL A 223 10.53 9.66 28.05
N SER A 224 9.47 10.04 28.78
CA SER A 224 9.54 11.07 29.82
C SER A 224 10.33 10.61 31.06
N ASN A 225 10.26 9.32 31.41
CA ASN A 225 10.98 8.74 32.55
C ASN A 225 11.81 7.52 32.12
N LYS A 226 13.12 7.71 31.95
CA LYS A 226 14.04 6.67 31.47
C LYS A 226 14.14 5.48 32.43
N ALA A 227 14.01 5.71 33.73
CA ALA A 227 14.18 4.67 34.75
C ALA A 227 12.98 3.71 34.77
N GLU A 228 11.77 4.27 34.83
CA GLU A 228 10.52 3.52 34.81
C GLU A 228 10.35 2.72 33.51
N TYR A 229 10.61 3.35 32.36
CA TYR A 229 10.59 2.67 31.07
C TYR A 229 11.61 1.51 30.99
N SER A 230 12.82 1.68 31.55
CA SER A 230 13.81 0.61 31.56
C SER A 230 13.40 -0.58 32.44
N GLN A 231 12.68 -0.30 33.52
CA GLN A 231 12.16 -1.33 34.41
C GLN A 231 11.01 -2.08 33.75
N GLU A 232 10.06 -1.38 33.15
CA GLU A 232 8.95 -1.98 32.38
C GLU A 232 9.46 -2.83 31.22
N LEU A 233 10.43 -2.31 30.44
CA LEU A 233 11.08 -3.07 29.37
C LEU A 233 11.76 -4.34 29.89
N PHE A 234 12.41 -4.26 31.04
CA PHE A 234 13.08 -5.42 31.63
C PHE A 234 12.07 -6.48 32.08
N THR A 235 10.94 -6.06 32.65
CA THR A 235 9.86 -6.99 33.02
C THR A 235 9.25 -7.65 31.79
N GLU A 236 8.89 -6.89 30.74
CA GLU A 236 8.35 -7.46 29.50
C GLU A 236 9.35 -8.42 28.83
N TYR A 237 10.62 -8.04 28.77
CA TYR A 237 11.68 -8.88 28.22
C TYR A 237 11.82 -10.20 28.99
N SER A 238 11.78 -10.14 30.31
CA SER A 238 11.86 -11.32 31.17
C SER A 238 10.66 -12.25 30.92
N ASP A 239 9.45 -11.70 30.85
CA ASP A 239 8.23 -12.47 30.59
C ASP A 239 8.24 -13.15 29.22
N ILE A 240 8.66 -12.42 28.17
CA ILE A 240 8.77 -12.98 26.82
C ILE A 240 9.80 -14.12 26.78
N ILE A 241 10.93 -13.98 27.46
CA ILE A 241 11.93 -15.05 27.54
C ILE A 241 11.38 -16.28 28.25
N LEU A 242 10.68 -16.11 29.37
CA LEU A 242 10.10 -17.23 30.10
C LEU A 242 9.10 -18.01 29.24
N ILE A 243 8.23 -17.30 28.50
CA ILE A 243 7.29 -17.91 27.55
C ILE A 243 8.03 -18.65 26.44
N ASN A 244 9.07 -18.04 25.87
CA ASN A 244 9.87 -18.65 24.80
C ASN A 244 10.61 -19.90 25.31
N GLN A 245 11.22 -19.84 26.49
CA GLN A 245 11.88 -20.98 27.13
C GLN A 245 10.91 -22.14 27.37
N LEU A 246 9.69 -21.85 27.83
CA LEU A 246 8.64 -22.87 28.00
C LEU A 246 8.23 -23.48 26.65
N GLY A 247 8.14 -22.66 25.60
CA GLY A 247 7.91 -23.15 24.23
C GLY A 247 9.02 -24.06 23.72
N VAL A 248 10.29 -23.71 23.98
CA VAL A 248 11.46 -24.54 23.63
C VAL A 248 11.45 -25.86 24.41
N LEU A 249 11.14 -25.83 25.70
CA LEU A 249 11.04 -27.04 26.53
C LEU A 249 9.93 -27.98 26.04
N ASN A 250 8.76 -27.45 25.72
CA ASN A 250 7.67 -28.24 25.16
C ASN A 250 8.07 -28.89 23.83
N LYS A 251 8.73 -28.14 22.94
CA LYS A 251 9.23 -28.68 21.67
C LYS A 251 10.32 -29.74 21.88
N ALA A 252 11.18 -29.58 22.89
CA ALA A 252 12.18 -30.60 23.24
C ALA A 252 11.53 -31.88 23.76
N ILE A 253 10.48 -31.77 24.59
CA ILE A 253 9.70 -32.91 25.08
C ILE A 253 9.00 -33.62 23.91
N GLU A 254 8.43 -32.88 22.97
CA GLU A 254 7.82 -33.42 21.74
C GLU A 254 8.85 -34.20 20.91
N GLN A 255 10.05 -33.64 20.69
CA GLN A 255 11.13 -34.34 19.97
C GLN A 255 11.60 -35.60 20.70
N ILE A 256 11.69 -35.58 22.03
CA ILE A 256 12.03 -36.77 22.83
C ILE A 256 10.91 -37.82 22.72
N HIS A 257 9.65 -37.39 22.72
CA HIS A 257 8.51 -38.28 22.53
C HIS A 257 8.55 -38.94 21.15
N ASP A 258 8.73 -38.17 20.09
CA ASP A 258 8.87 -38.66 18.71
C ASP A 258 10.05 -39.61 18.54
N PHE A 259 11.19 -39.32 19.18
CA PHE A 259 12.33 -40.22 19.16
C PHE A 259 12.02 -41.57 19.83
N ASN A 260 11.33 -41.53 20.98
CA ASN A 260 10.94 -42.74 21.69
C ASN A 260 9.94 -43.56 20.89
N THR A 261 8.91 -42.94 20.30
CA THR A 261 7.94 -43.66 19.45
C THR A 261 8.63 -44.32 18.26
N HIS A 262 9.51 -43.61 17.54
CA HIS A 262 10.30 -44.19 16.46
C HIS A 262 11.20 -45.34 16.90
N LYS A 263 11.84 -45.25 18.08
CA LYS A 263 12.65 -46.34 18.62
C LYS A 263 11.81 -47.56 18.99
N THR A 264 10.63 -47.35 19.58
CA THR A 264 9.72 -48.47 19.89
C THR A 264 9.21 -49.17 18.63
N ILE A 265 8.93 -48.44 17.55
CA ILE A 265 8.51 -49.02 16.27
C ILE A 265 9.63 -49.87 15.67
N LYS A 266 10.88 -49.36 15.63
CA LYS A 266 12.03 -50.14 15.13
C LYS A 266 12.28 -51.42 15.93
N ASN A 267 12.15 -51.37 17.25
CA ASN A 267 12.30 -52.55 18.09
C ASN A 267 11.20 -53.60 17.83
N ILE A 268 9.99 -53.18 17.45
CA ILE A 268 8.91 -54.09 17.07
C ILE A 268 9.22 -54.72 15.70
N ASP A 269 9.70 -53.95 14.73
CA ASP A 269 10.07 -54.47 13.41
C ASP A 269 11.24 -55.48 13.48
N GLU A 270 12.21 -55.28 14.38
CA GLU A 270 13.30 -56.24 14.65
C GLU A 270 12.83 -57.52 15.38
N LEU A 271 11.67 -57.50 16.05
CA LEU A 271 11.07 -58.67 16.70
C LEU A 271 10.24 -59.54 15.74
N PHE A 272 9.92 -59.05 14.54
CA PHE A 272 9.12 -59.75 13.53
C PHE A 272 9.95 -60.29 12.33
N ILE A 273 11.28 -60.26 12.41
CA ILE A 273 12.23 -60.91 11.48
C ILE A 273 12.93 -62.07 12.18
#